data_AF-A0A1H0NCE2-F1
#
_entry.id   AF-A0A1H0NCE2-F1
#
_cell.length_a   1.000
_cell.length_b   1.000
_cell.length_c   1.000
_cell.angle_alpha   90.00
_cell.angle_beta   90.00
_cell.angle_gamma   90.00
#
_symmetry.space_group_name_H-M   'P 1'
#
loop_
_entity.id
_entity.type
_entity.pdbx_description
1 polymer ?
#
loop_
_entity_poly.entity_id
_entity_poly.type
_entity_poly.pdbx_seq_one_letter_code
_entity_poly.pdbx_strand_id
1 'polypeptide(L)'
;MNLNTGIIIIGFFLLGLFTKSYLPKYMEEKGKNLATKEDIKGITEKTEEVKVQFKKEFHDFSSDNEFKQEYYHQQFSGLYSKLYSIISQSEYYRYFNSLYGDKKANFDEYPFFEVSKSTKKEKSNLFTGEILQNQVIEVNDSITGFNKKELCDYIIANSNLASRRLLKIAVAYRFANDHYSRSETKISDKKMSDGFDKEELRLIRELVKIIISDYNIVAKKLKLDYNKIEMETGLFQHEELSSNTIKY
;
A
#
# COMPACT_ATOMS: atom_id res chain seq x y z
N MET A 1 62.90 20.17 83.18
CA MET A 1 62.28 19.43 82.07
C MET A 1 63.02 19.84 80.80
N ASN A 2 63.72 18.92 80.14
CA ASN A 2 64.55 19.28 78.98
C ASN A 2 63.66 19.75 77.83
N LEU A 3 64.09 20.77 77.10
CA LEU A 3 63.34 21.37 75.98
C LEU A 3 62.87 20.30 74.96
N ASN A 4 63.69 19.26 74.75
CA ASN A 4 63.36 18.09 73.93
C ASN A 4 62.14 17.29 74.41
N THR A 5 61.96 17.10 75.72
CA THR A 5 60.86 16.30 76.27
C THR A 5 59.52 17.03 76.14
N GLY A 6 59.50 18.37 76.27
CA GLY A 6 58.30 19.19 76.05
C GLY A 6 57.84 19.21 74.59
N ILE A 7 58.77 19.30 73.64
CA ILE A 7 58.49 19.27 72.20
C ILE A 7 57.87 17.93 71.79
N ILE A 8 58.37 16.81 72.35
CA ILE A 8 57.82 15.47 72.07
C ILE A 8 56.37 15.34 72.54
N ILE A 9 56.05 15.84 73.74
CA ILE A 9 54.68 15.78 74.30
C ILE A 9 53.70 16.64 73.47
N ILE A 10 54.12 17.85 73.07
CA ILE A 10 53.32 18.71 72.19
C ILE A 10 53.13 18.04 70.82
N GLY A 11 54.19 17.41 70.30
CA GLY A 11 54.13 16.63 69.06
C GLY A 11 53.10 15.50 69.14
N PHE A 12 53.10 14.69 70.20
CA PHE A 12 52.12 13.62 70.40
C PHE A 12 50.69 14.14 70.60
N PHE A 13 50.51 15.28 71.27
CA PHE A 13 49.21 15.90 71.44
C PHE A 13 48.62 16.40 70.11
N LEU A 14 49.46 17.05 69.28
CA LEU A 14 49.08 17.48 67.93
C LEU A 14 48.80 16.29 67.01
N LEU A 15 49.59 15.21 67.10
CA LEU A 15 49.34 13.95 66.38
C LEU A 15 48.00 13.31 66.81
N GLY A 16 47.71 13.30 68.11
CA GLY A 16 46.44 12.84 68.66
C GLY A 16 45.25 13.65 68.13
N LEU A 17 45.34 14.98 68.11
CA LEU A 17 44.33 15.85 67.52
C LEU A 17 44.15 15.62 66.01
N PHE A 18 45.26 15.41 65.29
CA PHE A 18 45.24 15.15 63.85
C PHE A 18 44.54 13.83 63.51
N THR A 19 44.89 12.76 64.22
CA THR A 19 44.28 11.42 64.04
C THR A 19 42.81 11.37 64.46
N LYS A 20 42.41 12.12 65.49
CA LYS A 20 41.04 12.08 66.02
C LYS A 20 40.07 13.00 65.29
N SER A 21 40.54 14.10 64.69
CA SER A 21 39.66 15.14 64.13
C SER A 21 39.86 15.37 62.63
N TYR A 22 41.10 15.46 62.15
CA TYR A 22 41.38 15.78 60.74
C TYR A 22 41.30 14.55 59.83
N LEU A 23 41.91 13.44 60.24
CA LEU A 23 41.95 12.21 59.42
C LEU A 23 40.54 11.64 59.13
N PRO A 24 39.62 11.52 60.11
CA PRO A 24 38.28 10.98 59.87
C PRO A 24 37.47 11.87 58.93
N LYS A 25 37.55 13.19 59.11
CA LYS A 25 36.80 14.18 58.31
C LYS A 25 37.27 14.19 56.85
N TYR A 26 38.58 14.10 56.63
CA TYR A 26 39.15 13.97 55.28
C TYR A 26 38.73 12.66 54.60
N MET A 27 38.77 11.54 55.33
CA MET A 27 38.33 10.23 54.79
C MET A 27 36.83 10.21 54.48
N GLU A 28 36.00 10.88 55.29
CA GLU A 28 34.57 11.03 55.04
C GLU A 28 34.29 11.87 53.78
N GLU A 29 34.94 13.04 53.62
CA GLU A 29 34.84 13.84 52.39
C GLU A 29 35.34 13.08 51.16
N LYS A 30 36.46 12.37 51.28
CA LYS A 30 37.00 11.56 50.19
C LYS A 30 36.06 10.41 49.81
N GLY A 31 35.42 9.78 50.80
CA GLY A 31 34.40 8.75 50.59
C GLY A 31 33.16 9.29 49.89
N LYS A 32 32.64 10.45 50.33
CA LYS A 32 31.51 11.14 49.67
C LYS A 32 31.84 11.50 48.23
N ASN A 33 33.01 12.08 47.98
CA ASN A 33 33.45 12.43 46.63
C ASN A 33 33.65 11.21 45.72
N LEU A 34 34.06 10.07 46.28
CA LEU A 34 34.18 8.82 45.53
C LEU A 34 32.79 8.28 45.15
N ALA A 35 31.87 8.21 46.12
CA ALA A 35 30.49 7.77 45.89
C ALA A 35 29.79 8.64 44.84
N THR A 36 29.90 9.97 44.93
CA THR A 36 29.32 10.88 43.91
C THR A 36 29.93 10.66 42.52
N LYS A 37 31.23 10.39 42.41
CA LYS A 37 31.86 10.08 41.11
C LYS A 37 31.35 8.76 40.54
N GLU A 38 31.19 7.74 41.38
CA GLU A 38 30.63 6.45 40.98
C GLU A 38 29.16 6.58 40.55
N ASP A 39 28.35 7.37 41.26
CA ASP A 39 26.97 7.68 40.90
C ASP A 39 26.88 8.40 39.54
N ILE A 40 27.70 9.43 39.32
CA ILE A 40 27.75 10.14 38.03
C ILE A 40 28.16 9.19 36.90
N LYS A 41 29.14 8.33 37.16
CA LYS A 41 29.58 7.32 36.19
C LYS A 41 28.45 6.34 35.87
N GLY A 42 27.77 5.80 36.87
CA GLY A 42 26.65 4.89 36.69
C GLY A 42 25.45 5.53 35.99
N ILE A 43 25.15 6.80 36.29
CA ILE A 43 24.14 7.57 35.54
C ILE A 43 24.57 7.72 34.08
N THR A 44 25.83 8.11 33.84
CA THR A 44 26.34 8.30 32.48
C THR A 44 26.27 6.99 31.69
N GLU A 45 26.71 5.88 32.26
CA GLU A 45 26.63 4.54 31.66
C GLU A 45 25.18 4.18 31.31
N LYS A 46 24.24 4.34 32.24
CA LYS A 46 22.81 4.13 31.97
C LYS A 46 22.28 5.04 30.87
N THR A 47 22.67 6.31 30.84
CA THR A 47 22.22 7.21 29.77
C THR A 47 22.78 6.81 28.40
N GLU A 48 24.01 6.30 28.34
CA GLU A 48 24.59 5.78 27.10
C GLU A 48 23.94 4.46 26.69
N GLU A 49 23.67 3.54 27.62
CA GLU A 49 22.90 2.32 27.37
C GLU A 49 21.51 2.64 26.78
N VAL A 50 20.77 3.57 27.39
CA VAL A 50 19.46 4.01 26.90
C VAL A 50 19.59 4.64 25.51
N LYS A 51 20.61 5.46 25.26
CA LYS A 51 20.86 6.04 23.92
C LYS A 51 21.17 4.97 22.88
N VAL A 52 21.97 3.97 23.22
CA VAL A 52 22.32 2.86 22.32
C VAL A 52 21.08 2.03 22.01
N GLN A 53 20.27 1.69 23.03
CA GLN A 53 19.02 0.96 22.86
C GLN A 53 18.05 1.75 21.98
N PHE A 54 17.84 3.03 22.26
CA PHE A 54 16.96 3.89 21.46
C PHE A 54 17.43 3.99 20.00
N LYS A 55 18.73 4.15 19.76
CA LYS A 55 19.29 4.17 18.39
C LYS A 55 19.02 2.88 17.65
N LYS A 56 19.15 1.73 18.32
CA LYS A 56 18.88 0.41 17.74
C LYS A 56 17.40 0.25 17.41
N GLU A 57 16.51 0.51 18.38
CA GLU A 57 15.07 0.41 18.19
C GLU A 57 14.57 1.36 17.10
N PHE A 58 15.09 2.58 17.06
CA PHE A 58 14.78 3.56 16.02
C PHE A 58 15.26 3.08 14.65
N HIS A 59 16.47 2.53 14.54
CA HIS A 59 16.97 1.97 13.29
C HIS A 59 16.09 0.83 12.78
N ASP A 60 15.74 -0.12 13.64
CA ASP A 60 14.90 -1.26 13.28
C ASP A 60 13.51 -0.78 12.84
N PHE A 61 12.91 0.17 13.58
CA PHE A 61 11.65 0.81 13.20
C PHE A 61 11.72 1.56 11.87
N SER A 62 12.80 2.34 11.64
CA SER A 62 13.00 3.08 10.40
C SER A 62 13.15 2.14 9.21
N SER A 63 13.94 1.07 9.35
CA SER A 63 14.13 0.07 8.30
C SER A 63 12.83 -0.66 7.96
N ASP A 64 12.07 -1.08 8.98
CA ASP A 64 10.74 -1.69 8.79
C ASP A 64 9.77 -0.76 8.08
N ASN A 65 9.79 0.53 8.44
CA ASN A 65 8.93 1.52 7.82
C ASN A 65 9.33 1.80 6.37
N GLU A 66 10.63 1.91 6.08
CA GLU A 66 11.15 2.09 4.73
C GLU A 66 10.76 0.93 3.82
N PHE A 67 10.95 -0.31 4.29
CA PHE A 67 10.53 -1.50 3.55
C PHE A 67 9.03 -1.50 3.24
N LYS A 68 8.18 -1.14 4.22
CA LYS A 68 6.73 -1.05 4.00
C LYS A 68 6.36 0.02 2.98
N GLN A 69 6.99 1.19 3.05
CA GLN A 69 6.74 2.28 2.10
C GLN A 69 7.15 1.88 0.67
N GLU A 70 8.31 1.26 0.52
CA GLU A 70 8.79 0.74 -0.76
C GLU A 70 7.82 -0.32 -1.32
N TYR A 71 7.37 -1.26 -0.50
CA TYR A 71 6.39 -2.25 -0.91
C TYR A 71 5.07 -1.63 -1.36
N TYR A 72 4.50 -0.67 -0.60
CA TYR A 72 3.28 0.02 -1.02
C TYR A 72 3.48 0.82 -2.32
N HIS A 73 4.65 1.43 -2.51
CA HIS A 73 4.98 2.15 -3.73
C HIS A 73 5.01 1.21 -4.94
N GLN A 74 5.60 0.03 -4.79
CA GLN A 74 5.59 -1.01 -5.82
C GLN A 74 4.18 -1.52 -6.12
N GLN A 75 3.35 -1.74 -5.10
CA GLN A 75 1.95 -2.12 -5.30
C GLN A 75 1.17 -1.04 -6.06
N PHE A 76 1.36 0.23 -5.69
CA PHE A 76 0.67 1.35 -6.32
C PHE A 76 1.06 1.49 -7.79
N SER A 77 2.35 1.63 -8.06
CA SER A 77 2.88 1.89 -9.41
C SER A 77 2.80 0.67 -10.33
N GLY A 78 3.11 -0.52 -9.80
CA GLY A 78 3.20 -1.76 -10.56
C GLY A 78 1.86 -2.46 -10.78
N LEU A 79 0.83 -2.18 -9.96
CA LEU A 79 -0.44 -2.90 -10.06
C LEU A 79 -1.65 -1.97 -10.02
N TYR A 80 -1.90 -1.31 -8.89
CA TYR A 80 -3.18 -0.69 -8.63
C TYR A 80 -3.43 0.57 -9.47
N SER A 81 -2.41 1.38 -9.77
CA SER A 81 -2.57 2.57 -10.62
C SER A 81 -3.09 2.22 -12.01
N LYS A 82 -2.54 1.16 -12.62
CA LYS A 82 -2.98 0.69 -13.93
C LYS A 82 -4.35 0.02 -13.89
N LEU A 83 -4.63 -0.79 -12.88
CA LEU A 83 -5.94 -1.42 -12.75
C LEU A 83 -7.04 -0.38 -12.49
N TYR A 84 -6.77 0.61 -11.65
CA TYR A 84 -7.69 1.68 -11.35
C TYR A 84 -7.99 2.53 -12.58
N SER A 85 -6.99 2.88 -13.40
CA SER A 85 -7.23 3.66 -14.62
C SER A 85 -8.14 2.95 -15.64
N ILE A 86 -8.01 1.63 -15.77
CA ILE A 86 -8.89 0.80 -16.61
C ILE A 86 -10.32 0.81 -16.06
N ILE A 87 -10.49 0.70 -14.74
CA ILE A 87 -11.81 0.80 -14.12
C ILE A 87 -12.39 2.21 -14.28
N SER A 88 -11.58 3.26 -14.11
CA SER A 88 -12.01 4.64 -14.32
C SER A 88 -12.52 4.85 -15.75
N GLN A 89 -11.91 4.22 -16.75
CA GLN A 89 -12.41 4.24 -18.13
C GLN A 89 -13.79 3.58 -18.25
N SER A 90 -13.97 2.39 -17.69
CA SER A 90 -15.26 1.68 -17.66
C SER A 90 -16.34 2.50 -16.93
N GLU A 91 -16.00 3.08 -15.79
CA GLU A 91 -16.93 3.88 -14.98
C GLU A 91 -17.23 5.24 -15.59
N TYR A 92 -16.28 5.84 -16.30
CA TYR A 92 -16.54 7.04 -17.10
C TYR A 92 -17.54 6.76 -18.21
N TYR A 93 -17.44 5.61 -18.90
CA TYR A 93 -18.44 5.21 -19.88
C TYR A 93 -19.83 5.07 -19.25
N ARG A 94 -19.93 4.47 -18.06
CA ARG A 94 -21.18 4.38 -17.30
C ARG A 94 -21.76 5.77 -17.00
N TYR A 95 -20.93 6.67 -16.49
CA TYR A 95 -21.31 8.05 -16.18
C TYR A 95 -21.77 8.79 -17.44
N PHE A 96 -21.01 8.72 -18.52
CA PHE A 96 -21.35 9.34 -19.81
C PHE A 96 -22.70 8.86 -20.34
N ASN A 97 -22.91 7.54 -20.34
CA ASN A 97 -24.18 6.95 -20.77
C ASN A 97 -25.35 7.33 -19.84
N SER A 98 -25.09 7.62 -18.56
CA SER A 98 -26.13 8.11 -17.65
C SER A 98 -26.56 9.56 -17.93
N LEU A 99 -25.68 10.36 -18.54
CA LEU A 99 -25.97 11.75 -18.91
C LEU A 99 -26.65 11.88 -20.28
N TYR A 100 -26.21 11.08 -21.24
CA TYR A 100 -26.57 11.26 -22.65
C TYR A 100 -27.30 10.06 -23.27
N GLY A 101 -27.36 8.92 -22.58
CA GLY A 101 -27.97 7.69 -23.09
C GLY A 101 -29.41 7.48 -22.64
N ASP A 102 -30.11 6.62 -23.37
CA ASP A 102 -31.53 6.30 -23.10
C ASP A 102 -31.72 5.36 -21.90
N LYS A 103 -30.66 4.66 -21.47
CA LYS A 103 -30.72 3.65 -20.41
C LYS A 103 -29.59 3.80 -19.41
N LYS A 104 -29.95 3.90 -18.13
CA LYS A 104 -28.99 3.90 -17.02
C LYS A 104 -28.46 2.49 -16.80
N ALA A 105 -27.17 2.28 -17.03
CA ALA A 105 -26.54 0.99 -16.83
C ALA A 105 -26.09 0.81 -15.37
N ASN A 106 -26.80 -0.02 -14.62
CA ASN A 106 -26.50 -0.29 -13.22
C ASN A 106 -25.18 -1.07 -13.07
N PHE A 107 -24.38 -0.74 -12.05
CA PHE A 107 -23.15 -1.43 -11.70
C PHE A 107 -23.38 -2.91 -11.39
N ASP A 108 -24.49 -3.27 -10.74
CA ASP A 108 -24.75 -4.67 -10.41
C ASP A 108 -24.97 -5.53 -11.66
N GLU A 109 -25.60 -4.98 -12.70
CA GLU A 109 -25.88 -5.70 -13.94
C GLU A 109 -24.71 -5.66 -14.92
N TYR A 110 -24.01 -4.53 -14.97
CA TYR A 110 -22.90 -4.28 -15.90
C TYR A 110 -21.68 -3.76 -15.11
N PRO A 111 -21.01 -4.60 -14.32
CA PRO A 111 -19.92 -4.17 -13.42
C PRO A 111 -18.68 -3.67 -14.15
N PHE A 112 -18.51 -4.03 -15.43
CA PHE A 112 -17.37 -3.61 -16.24
C PHE A 112 -17.76 -3.47 -17.72
N PHE A 113 -17.27 -2.40 -18.37
CA PHE A 113 -17.43 -2.14 -19.79
C PHE A 113 -16.12 -2.33 -20.53
N GLU A 114 -16.17 -3.10 -21.63
CA GLU A 114 -15.03 -3.28 -22.53
C GLU A 114 -15.16 -2.29 -23.71
N VAL A 115 -14.06 -1.68 -24.11
CA VAL A 115 -14.00 -0.81 -25.28
C VAL A 115 -13.34 -1.56 -26.42
N SER A 116 -14.13 -1.97 -27.42
CA SER A 116 -13.61 -2.57 -28.65
C SER A 116 -13.68 -1.57 -29.81
N LYS A 117 -12.61 -1.46 -30.59
CA LYS A 117 -12.57 -0.65 -31.82
C LYS A 117 -12.28 -1.54 -33.01
N SER A 118 -13.06 -1.42 -34.08
CA SER A 118 -12.86 -2.19 -35.31
C SER A 118 -12.88 -1.28 -36.54
N THR A 119 -11.93 -1.45 -37.45
CA THR A 119 -11.89 -0.80 -38.77
C THR A 119 -12.34 -1.78 -39.84
N LYS A 120 -13.39 -1.44 -40.58
CA LYS A 120 -13.84 -2.22 -41.74
C LYS A 120 -13.11 -1.73 -43.00
N LYS A 121 -12.32 -2.60 -43.64
CA LYS A 121 -11.76 -2.36 -44.98
C LYS A 121 -12.63 -3.08 -46.00
N GLU A 122 -13.32 -2.31 -46.82
CA GLU A 122 -14.16 -2.81 -47.91
C GLU A 122 -13.50 -2.46 -49.23
N LYS A 123 -13.19 -3.47 -50.05
CA LYS A 123 -12.82 -3.29 -51.45
C LYS A 123 -14.05 -3.52 -52.29
N SER A 124 -14.48 -2.50 -53.02
CA SER A 124 -15.56 -2.62 -54.00
C SER A 124 -15.03 -2.44 -55.42
N ASN A 125 -15.73 -3.04 -56.37
CA ASN A 125 -15.52 -2.82 -57.79
C ASN A 125 -16.00 -1.40 -58.15
N LEU A 126 -15.10 -0.61 -58.75
CA LEU A 126 -15.33 0.80 -59.08
C LEU A 126 -16.51 1.05 -60.04
N PHE A 127 -16.88 0.05 -60.83
CA PHE A 127 -17.89 0.18 -61.90
C PHE A 127 -19.20 -0.54 -61.60
N THR A 128 -19.19 -1.61 -60.78
CA THR A 128 -20.40 -2.39 -60.44
C THR A 128 -20.87 -2.20 -59.00
N GLY A 129 -20.04 -1.60 -58.13
CA GLY A 129 -20.35 -1.46 -56.71
C GLY A 129 -20.28 -2.77 -55.91
N GLU A 130 -19.96 -3.91 -56.54
CA GLU A 130 -19.84 -5.19 -55.85
C GLU A 130 -18.68 -5.20 -54.85
N ILE A 131 -18.95 -5.70 -53.65
CA ILE A 131 -17.95 -5.87 -52.59
C ILE A 131 -17.10 -7.09 -52.91
N LEU A 132 -15.84 -6.86 -53.29
CA LEU A 132 -14.86 -7.88 -53.65
C LEU A 132 -14.13 -8.45 -52.42
N GLN A 133 -13.99 -7.65 -51.36
CA GLN A 133 -13.33 -8.08 -50.12
C GLN A 133 -13.81 -7.23 -48.95
N ASN A 134 -14.21 -7.88 -47.85
CA ASN A 134 -14.59 -7.22 -46.62
C ASN A 134 -13.75 -7.78 -45.48
N GLN A 135 -12.88 -6.96 -44.89
CA GLN A 135 -12.05 -7.33 -43.76
C GLN A 135 -12.32 -6.40 -42.58
N VAL A 136 -12.79 -6.96 -41.48
CA VAL A 136 -12.87 -6.24 -40.19
C VAL A 136 -11.54 -6.44 -39.48
N ILE A 137 -10.83 -5.34 -39.22
CA ILE A 137 -9.56 -5.32 -38.49
C ILE A 137 -9.86 -4.74 -37.11
N GLU A 138 -9.75 -5.56 -36.06
CA GLU A 138 -9.77 -5.06 -34.69
C GLU A 138 -8.53 -4.17 -34.47
N VAL A 139 -8.77 -2.94 -34.02
CA VAL A 139 -7.72 -1.98 -33.71
C VAL A 139 -7.38 -2.15 -32.25
N ASN A 140 -6.18 -2.66 -31.98
CA ASN A 140 -5.64 -2.81 -30.64
C ASN A 140 -4.74 -1.59 -30.35
N ASP A 141 -5.27 -0.62 -29.62
CA ASP A 141 -4.58 0.56 -29.12
C ASP A 141 -4.57 0.54 -27.59
N SER A 142 -3.86 1.48 -26.95
CA SER A 142 -3.71 1.53 -25.48
C SER A 142 -5.05 1.64 -24.72
N ILE A 143 -6.14 1.98 -25.41
CA ILE A 143 -7.49 2.15 -24.86
C ILE A 143 -8.34 0.90 -25.10
N THR A 144 -8.08 0.14 -26.19
CA THR A 144 -8.89 -1.02 -26.61
C THR A 144 -8.29 -2.37 -26.27
N GLY A 145 -7.02 -2.43 -25.85
CA GLY A 145 -6.40 -3.70 -25.42
C GLY A 145 -7.09 -4.31 -24.20
N PHE A 146 -7.41 -3.48 -23.20
CA PHE A 146 -7.86 -3.97 -21.90
C PHE A 146 -9.29 -4.52 -21.91
N ASN A 147 -9.40 -5.85 -21.95
CA ASN A 147 -10.62 -6.61 -21.75
C ASN A 147 -10.62 -7.30 -20.36
N LYS A 148 -11.75 -7.94 -20.00
CA LYS A 148 -11.89 -8.62 -18.69
C LYS A 148 -10.83 -9.72 -18.46
N LYS A 149 -10.37 -10.39 -19.52
CA LYS A 149 -9.34 -11.43 -19.47
C LYS A 149 -7.96 -10.82 -19.21
N GLU A 150 -7.58 -9.79 -19.96
CA GLU A 150 -6.32 -9.06 -19.77
C GLU A 150 -6.19 -8.49 -18.36
N LEU A 151 -7.30 -7.99 -17.80
CA LEU A 151 -7.32 -7.46 -16.44
C LEU A 151 -6.94 -8.54 -15.42
N CYS A 152 -7.43 -9.76 -15.60
CA CYS A 152 -7.08 -10.89 -14.73
C CYS A 152 -5.68 -11.43 -14.98
N ASP A 153 -5.27 -11.52 -16.24
CA ASP A 153 -3.92 -11.94 -16.60
C ASP A 153 -2.87 -10.96 -16.06
N TYR A 154 -3.17 -9.66 -16.07
CA TYR A 154 -2.31 -8.63 -15.46
C TYR A 154 -2.16 -8.81 -13.94
N ILE A 155 -3.26 -9.11 -13.23
CA ILE A 155 -3.22 -9.39 -11.78
C ILE A 155 -2.37 -10.63 -11.49
N ILE A 156 -2.55 -11.69 -12.26
CA ILE A 156 -1.85 -12.96 -12.06
C ILE A 156 -0.35 -12.81 -12.39
N ALA A 157 -0.01 -12.07 -13.46
CA ALA A 157 1.37 -11.74 -13.81
C ALA A 157 2.09 -10.93 -12.71
N ASN A 158 1.35 -10.09 -11.99
CA ASN A 158 1.85 -9.27 -10.87
C ASN A 158 1.42 -9.82 -9.50
N SER A 159 1.34 -11.15 -9.37
CA SER A 159 0.86 -11.81 -8.16
C SER A 159 1.65 -11.48 -6.88
N ASN A 160 2.92 -11.10 -7.01
CA ASN A 160 3.77 -10.64 -5.91
C ASN A 160 3.33 -9.28 -5.34
N LEU A 161 2.59 -8.48 -6.11
CA LEU A 161 2.07 -7.18 -5.70
C LEU A 161 0.58 -7.23 -5.31
N ALA A 162 -0.15 -8.25 -5.78
CA ALA A 162 -1.58 -8.38 -5.55
C ALA A 162 -1.91 -8.78 -4.10
N SER A 163 -2.98 -8.20 -3.55
CA SER A 163 -3.52 -8.69 -2.28
C SER A 163 -3.97 -10.14 -2.41
N ARG A 164 -3.84 -10.92 -1.32
CA ARG A 164 -4.29 -12.33 -1.28
C ARG A 164 -5.75 -12.49 -1.74
N ARG A 165 -6.60 -11.52 -1.41
CA ARG A 165 -8.02 -11.52 -1.81
C ARG A 165 -8.15 -11.29 -3.32
N LEU A 166 -7.49 -10.26 -3.85
CA LEU A 166 -7.50 -9.96 -5.29
C LEU A 166 -7.02 -11.15 -6.12
N LEU A 167 -5.92 -11.78 -5.73
CA LEU A 167 -5.35 -12.93 -6.46
C LEU A 167 -6.31 -14.13 -6.49
N LYS A 168 -6.96 -14.45 -5.36
CA LYS A 168 -7.96 -15.55 -5.29
C LYS A 168 -9.13 -15.30 -6.22
N ILE A 169 -9.65 -14.06 -6.24
CA ILE A 169 -10.78 -13.70 -7.10
C ILE A 169 -10.37 -13.69 -8.57
N ALA A 170 -9.18 -13.18 -8.91
CA ALA A 170 -8.69 -13.19 -10.29
C ALA A 170 -8.50 -14.61 -10.86
N VAL A 171 -7.96 -15.53 -10.06
CA VAL A 171 -7.81 -16.94 -10.46
C VAL A 171 -9.18 -17.61 -10.64
N ALA A 172 -10.13 -17.36 -9.72
CA ALA A 172 -11.49 -17.87 -9.84
C ALA A 172 -12.21 -17.28 -11.07
N TYR A 173 -12.04 -15.98 -11.32
CA TYR A 173 -12.61 -15.31 -12.47
C TYR A 173 -12.08 -15.89 -13.77
N ARG A 174 -10.77 -16.08 -13.90
CA ARG A 174 -10.16 -16.68 -15.09
C ARG A 174 -10.80 -18.02 -15.41
N PHE A 175 -10.96 -18.87 -14.41
CA PHE A 175 -11.63 -20.16 -14.58
C PHE A 175 -13.09 -20.02 -15.02
N ALA A 176 -13.86 -19.10 -14.43
CA ALA A 176 -15.25 -18.87 -14.81
C ALA A 176 -15.37 -18.28 -16.23
N ASN A 177 -14.51 -17.33 -16.58
CA ASN A 177 -14.44 -16.69 -17.91
C ASN A 177 -14.06 -17.69 -19.01
N ASP A 178 -13.26 -18.71 -18.71
CA ASP A 178 -12.93 -19.74 -19.70
C ASP A 178 -14.13 -20.68 -20.00
N HIS A 179 -15.19 -20.69 -19.17
CA HIS A 179 -16.28 -21.65 -19.24
C HIS A 179 -17.70 -21.04 -19.34
N TYR A 180 -17.83 -19.71 -19.29
CA TYR A 180 -19.12 -19.03 -19.44
C TYR A 180 -19.64 -19.05 -20.89
N SER A 181 -20.92 -18.73 -21.08
CA SER A 181 -21.65 -18.91 -22.35
C SER A 181 -21.06 -18.20 -23.58
N ARG A 182 -20.29 -17.13 -23.39
CA ARG A 182 -19.61 -16.41 -24.49
C ARG A 182 -18.14 -16.82 -24.67
N SER A 183 -17.66 -17.82 -23.92
CA SER A 183 -16.35 -18.44 -24.12
C SER A 183 -16.35 -19.38 -25.34
N GLU A 184 -15.16 -19.62 -25.89
CA GLU A 184 -14.92 -20.64 -26.91
C GLU A 184 -15.26 -22.06 -26.40
N THR A 185 -15.06 -22.30 -25.09
CA THR A 185 -15.32 -23.60 -24.45
C THR A 185 -16.79 -23.71 -24.08
N LYS A 186 -17.58 -24.38 -24.92
CA LYS A 186 -19.01 -24.60 -24.67
C LYS A 186 -19.24 -25.81 -23.78
N ILE A 187 -19.90 -25.60 -22.65
CA ILE A 187 -20.39 -26.68 -21.79
C ILE A 187 -21.76 -27.14 -22.29
N SER A 188 -21.94 -28.45 -22.46
CA SER A 188 -23.20 -29.04 -22.94
C SER A 188 -24.31 -29.04 -21.88
N ASP A 189 -23.95 -29.05 -20.59
CA ASP A 189 -24.91 -28.98 -19.49
C ASP A 189 -25.38 -27.54 -19.25
N LYS A 190 -26.67 -27.30 -19.54
CA LYS A 190 -27.33 -26.01 -19.36
C LYS A 190 -27.26 -25.50 -17.92
N LYS A 191 -27.41 -26.36 -16.91
CA LYS A 191 -27.38 -25.95 -15.50
C LYS A 191 -25.99 -25.46 -15.10
N MET A 192 -24.96 -26.14 -15.60
CA MET A 192 -23.58 -25.78 -15.35
C MET A 192 -23.20 -24.48 -16.08
N SER A 193 -23.65 -24.29 -17.32
CA SER A 193 -23.51 -23.04 -18.08
C SER A 193 -24.15 -21.85 -17.35
N ASP A 194 -25.40 -21.99 -16.91
CA ASP A 194 -26.10 -20.93 -16.15
C ASP A 194 -25.39 -20.60 -14.82
N GLY A 195 -24.73 -21.59 -14.23
CA GLY A 195 -23.88 -21.41 -13.05
C GLY A 195 -22.64 -20.57 -13.34
N PHE A 196 -21.94 -20.84 -14.44
CA PHE A 196 -20.77 -20.08 -14.86
C PHE A 196 -21.11 -18.64 -15.24
N ASP A 197 -22.23 -18.38 -15.92
CA ASP A 197 -22.64 -17.02 -16.25
C ASP A 197 -22.90 -16.17 -14.99
N LYS A 198 -23.56 -16.75 -13.98
CA LYS A 198 -23.79 -16.08 -12.69
C LYS A 198 -22.50 -15.83 -11.93
N GLU A 199 -21.61 -16.83 -11.91
CA GLU A 199 -20.33 -16.72 -11.22
C GLU A 199 -19.39 -15.73 -11.91
N GLU A 200 -19.36 -15.69 -13.26
CA GLU A 200 -18.59 -14.70 -14.03
C GLU A 200 -19.01 -13.28 -13.63
N LEU A 201 -20.31 -12.99 -13.65
CA LEU A 201 -20.86 -11.69 -13.28
C LEU A 201 -20.56 -11.32 -11.82
N ARG A 202 -20.74 -12.29 -10.90
CA ARG A 202 -20.45 -12.09 -9.47
C ARG A 202 -18.97 -11.80 -9.24
N LEU A 203 -18.08 -12.56 -9.90
CA LEU A 203 -16.64 -12.48 -9.72
C LEU A 203 -16.08 -11.19 -10.31
N ILE A 204 -16.49 -10.76 -11.51
CA ILE A 204 -16.04 -9.48 -12.07
C ILE A 204 -16.50 -8.30 -11.22
N ARG A 205 -17.73 -8.36 -10.65
CA ARG A 205 -18.24 -7.34 -9.73
C ARG A 205 -17.35 -7.21 -8.49
N GLU A 206 -17.04 -8.34 -7.85
CA GLU A 206 -16.15 -8.36 -6.69
C GLU A 206 -14.73 -7.90 -7.05
N LEU A 207 -14.25 -8.28 -8.22
CA LEU A 207 -12.93 -7.92 -8.69
C LEU A 207 -12.79 -6.39 -8.87
N VAL A 208 -13.75 -5.75 -9.53
CA VAL A 208 -13.80 -4.29 -9.68
C VAL A 208 -13.84 -3.59 -8.32
N LYS A 209 -14.69 -4.06 -7.40
CA LYS A 209 -14.79 -3.50 -6.04
C LYS A 209 -13.48 -3.60 -5.27
N ILE A 210 -12.80 -4.75 -5.34
CA ILE A 210 -11.52 -4.96 -4.64
C ILE A 210 -10.46 -4.02 -5.21
N ILE A 211 -10.39 -3.84 -6.53
CA ILE A 211 -9.38 -2.95 -7.12
C ILE A 211 -9.60 -1.50 -6.66
N ILE A 212 -10.84 -1.01 -6.71
CA ILE A 212 -11.18 0.35 -6.27
C ILE A 212 -10.81 0.54 -4.78
N SER A 213 -11.19 -0.43 -3.94
CA SER A 213 -10.91 -0.37 -2.50
C SER A 213 -9.42 -0.44 -2.22
N ASP A 214 -8.72 -1.43 -2.76
CA ASP A 214 -7.29 -1.65 -2.53
C ASP A 214 -6.44 -0.48 -3.08
N TYR A 215 -6.81 0.12 -4.23
CA TYR A 215 -6.14 1.32 -4.76
C TYR A 215 -6.15 2.45 -3.73
N ASN A 216 -7.33 2.78 -3.18
CA ASN A 216 -7.48 3.84 -2.19
C ASN A 216 -6.81 3.48 -0.85
N ILE A 217 -6.79 2.20 -0.46
CA ILE A 217 -6.04 1.74 0.72
C ILE A 217 -4.54 2.00 0.53
N VAL A 218 -3.97 1.60 -0.61
CA VAL A 218 -2.55 1.77 -0.90
C VAL A 218 -2.20 3.26 -1.02
N ALA A 219 -3.02 4.05 -1.71
CA ALA A 219 -2.88 5.50 -1.79
C ALA A 219 -2.83 6.15 -0.39
N LYS A 220 -3.75 5.76 0.51
CA LYS A 220 -3.75 6.20 1.90
C LYS A 220 -2.48 5.80 2.66
N LYS A 221 -1.94 4.60 2.44
CA LYS A 221 -0.69 4.14 3.09
C LYS A 221 0.51 4.97 2.62
N LEU A 222 0.52 5.39 1.36
CA LEU A 222 1.51 6.28 0.75
C LEU A 222 1.27 7.76 1.05
N LYS A 223 0.20 8.12 1.76
CA LYS A 223 -0.23 9.51 2.03
C LYS A 223 -0.52 10.31 0.74
N LEU A 224 -0.98 9.63 -0.30
CA LEU A 224 -1.52 10.24 -1.51
C LEU A 224 -2.98 10.62 -1.30
N ASP A 225 -3.54 11.36 -2.27
CA ASP A 225 -4.98 11.63 -2.30
C ASP A 225 -5.76 10.33 -2.52
N TYR A 226 -6.90 10.19 -1.83
CA TYR A 226 -7.72 9.00 -1.88
C TYR A 226 -9.16 9.31 -1.53
N ASN A 227 -10.08 8.57 -2.15
CA ASN A 227 -11.50 8.67 -1.87
C ASN A 227 -11.91 7.67 -0.78
N LYS A 228 -12.39 8.18 0.36
CA LYS A 228 -12.79 7.35 1.50
C LYS A 228 -14.00 6.46 1.19
N ILE A 229 -14.95 6.95 0.39
CA ILE A 229 -16.17 6.20 0.05
C ILE A 229 -15.80 5.04 -0.87
N GLU A 230 -14.96 5.29 -1.87
CA GLU A 230 -14.42 4.24 -2.75
C GLU A 230 -13.65 3.18 -1.96
N MET A 231 -12.82 3.62 -1.00
CA MET A 231 -12.06 2.73 -0.12
C MET A 231 -12.97 1.78 0.67
N GLU A 232 -14.08 2.28 1.22
CA GLU A 232 -14.98 1.54 2.10
C GLU A 232 -16.00 0.68 1.33
N THR A 233 -16.49 1.17 0.19
CA THR A 233 -17.59 0.52 -0.56
C THR A 233 -17.12 -0.26 -1.78
N GLY A 234 -15.95 0.08 -2.33
CA GLY A 234 -15.49 -0.41 -3.62
C GLY A 234 -16.31 0.12 -4.80
N LEU A 235 -17.13 1.17 -4.61
CA LEU A 235 -17.91 1.79 -5.68
C LEU A 235 -17.27 3.11 -6.10
N PHE A 236 -17.07 3.28 -7.39
CA PHE A 236 -16.44 4.46 -7.99
C PHE A 236 -17.30 5.71 -7.79
N GLN A 237 -16.68 6.82 -7.40
CA GLN A 237 -17.36 8.10 -7.21
C GLN A 237 -17.23 8.99 -8.45
N HIS A 238 -18.36 9.40 -9.03
CA HIS A 238 -18.38 10.26 -10.22
C HIS A 238 -18.34 11.76 -9.90
N GLU A 239 -18.27 12.15 -8.62
CA GLU A 239 -18.34 13.56 -8.19
C GLU A 239 -17.22 14.40 -8.81
N GLU A 240 -16.01 13.84 -8.89
CA GLU A 240 -14.81 14.44 -9.50
C GLU A 240 -14.94 14.63 -11.02
N LEU A 241 -15.89 13.94 -11.67
CA LEU A 241 -16.17 14.07 -13.10
C LEU A 241 -17.24 15.13 -13.40
N SER A 242 -17.91 15.66 -12.38
CA SER A 242 -18.97 16.66 -12.54
C SER A 242 -18.41 18.09 -12.54
N SER A 243 -18.83 18.90 -13.51
CA SER A 243 -18.30 20.25 -13.77
C SER A 243 -18.65 21.30 -12.71
N ASN A 244 -19.44 20.96 -11.68
CA ASN A 244 -19.83 21.90 -10.62
C ASN A 244 -18.68 22.28 -9.66
N THR A 245 -17.49 21.69 -9.83
CA THR A 245 -16.30 21.97 -9.02
C THR A 245 -15.44 23.11 -9.59
N ILE A 246 -15.70 23.57 -10.82
CA ILE A 246 -15.01 24.74 -11.40
C ILE A 246 -15.92 25.96 -11.24
N LYS A 247 -15.86 26.59 -10.05
CA LYS A 247 -16.28 27.99 -9.92
C LYS A 247 -15.18 28.85 -10.52
N TYR A 248 -15.44 29.43 -11.69
CA TYR A 248 -14.66 30.55 -12.22
C TYR A 248 -14.78 31.77 -11.29
#